data_AF-A0A0D2JQ89-F1
#
_entry.id   AF-A0A0D2JQ89-F1
#
_cell.length_a   1.000
_cell.length_b   1.000
_cell.length_c   1.000
_cell.angle_alpha   90.00
_cell.angle_beta   90.00
_cell.angle_gamma   90.00
#
_symmetry.space_group_name_H-M   'P 1'
#
loop_
_entity.id
_entity.type
_entity.pdbx_description
1 polymer ?
#
loop_
_entity_poly.entity_id
_entity_poly.type
_entity_poly.pdbx_seq_one_letter_code
_entity_poly.pdbx_strand_id
1 'polypeptide(L)'
;MRVAERPSGLVTGFKYHTNLRAPLNTKVGPEPHARVHRSEIVKVRQGLPVEINPSVGSGYKVMDWTEYFGRFKTSGEFPDCLACGGKNTKEHYFTQTWCRSKRVWECESVCLDCLQYSFRAYRDPDFKTPEEFEKERWTTLVAEQAQGA
;
A
#
# COMPACT_ATOMS: atom_id res chain seq x y z
N MET A 1 -2.69 -3.94 46.38
CA MET A 1 -2.34 -3.29 45.11
C MET A 1 -3.43 -3.62 44.10
N ARG A 2 -4.26 -2.66 43.69
CA ARG A 2 -5.22 -2.83 42.60
C ARG A 2 -4.55 -2.33 41.32
N VAL A 3 -4.41 -3.22 40.34
CA VAL A 3 -3.97 -2.84 38.99
C VAL A 3 -5.08 -1.99 38.39
N ALA A 4 -4.79 -0.74 38.07
CA ALA A 4 -5.75 0.13 37.42
C ALA A 4 -6.05 -0.43 36.02
N GLU A 5 -7.29 -0.87 35.82
CA GLU A 5 -7.79 -1.23 34.50
C GLU A 5 -7.79 0.02 33.62
N ARG A 6 -7.15 -0.08 32.44
CA ARG A 6 -7.16 1.00 31.44
C ARG A 6 -8.60 1.21 30.97
N PRO A 7 -9.08 2.46 30.92
CA PRO A 7 -10.43 2.74 30.45
C PRO A 7 -10.57 2.26 28.99
N SER A 8 -11.49 1.33 28.80
CA SER A 8 -11.96 0.80 27.53
C SER A 8 -12.72 1.88 26.77
N GLY A 9 -11.98 2.79 26.13
CA GLY A 9 -12.57 3.91 25.39
C GLY A 9 -11.77 4.44 24.21
N LEU A 10 -10.69 3.76 23.79
CA LEU A 10 -10.07 4.05 22.50
C LEU A 10 -10.99 3.50 21.41
N VAL A 11 -11.76 4.40 20.79
CA VAL A 11 -12.44 4.18 19.52
C VAL A 11 -11.44 3.49 18.59
N THR A 12 -11.79 2.29 18.13
CA THR A 12 -10.99 1.48 17.20
C THR A 12 -10.38 2.37 16.12
N GLY A 13 -9.05 2.36 16.02
CA GLY A 13 -8.28 3.33 15.25
C GLY A 13 -8.79 3.54 13.82
N PHE A 14 -8.78 4.80 13.39
CA PHE A 14 -9.12 5.18 12.02
C PHE A 14 -8.30 4.36 11.01
N LYS A 15 -8.97 3.47 10.28
CA LYS A 15 -8.34 2.70 9.21
C LYS A 15 -8.06 3.58 8.01
N TYR A 16 -6.95 3.32 7.34
CA TYR A 16 -6.47 4.15 6.23
C TYR A 16 -7.39 4.18 5.00
N HIS A 17 -8.25 3.17 4.85
CA HIS A 17 -9.14 2.99 3.71
C HIS A 17 -10.60 3.39 4.00
N THR A 18 -10.90 3.96 5.17
CA THR A 18 -12.26 4.37 5.56
C THR A 18 -12.43 5.88 5.52
N ASN A 19 -13.68 6.36 5.41
CA ASN A 19 -14.02 7.80 5.39
C ASN A 19 -13.25 8.59 4.30
N LEU A 20 -13.12 8.01 3.10
CA LEU A 20 -12.38 8.61 1.99
C LEU A 20 -13.14 9.81 1.42
N ARG A 21 -12.44 10.93 1.20
CA ARG A 21 -12.99 12.15 0.60
C ARG A 21 -12.95 12.17 -0.93
N ALA A 22 -12.46 11.08 -1.53
CA ALA A 22 -12.34 10.90 -2.97
C ALA A 22 -12.47 9.40 -3.31
N PRO A 23 -12.85 9.05 -4.55
CA PRO A 23 -12.89 7.67 -4.99
C PRO A 23 -11.48 7.04 -5.04
N LEU A 24 -11.43 5.71 -4.98
CA LEU A 24 -10.20 4.95 -5.23
C LEU A 24 -9.87 4.94 -6.72
N ASN A 25 -8.58 5.01 -7.04
CA ASN A 25 -8.08 4.63 -8.36
C ASN A 25 -7.77 3.13 -8.34
N THR A 26 -8.42 2.37 -9.22
CA THR A 26 -8.26 0.92 -9.29
C THR A 26 -7.75 0.46 -10.64
N LYS A 27 -6.86 -0.54 -10.65
CA LYS A 27 -6.40 -1.20 -11.87
C LYS A 27 -6.36 -2.70 -11.66
N VAL A 28 -6.63 -3.45 -12.73
CA VAL A 28 -6.59 -4.90 -12.75
C VAL A 28 -5.80 -5.35 -13.97
N GLY A 29 -4.99 -6.38 -13.82
CA GLY A 29 -4.29 -6.96 -14.96
C GLY A 29 -3.36 -8.11 -14.58
N PRO A 30 -2.77 -8.78 -15.60
CA PRO A 30 -1.88 -9.90 -15.37
C PRO A 30 -0.52 -9.42 -14.87
N GLU A 31 -0.14 -8.17 -15.09
CA GLU A 31 1.14 -7.63 -14.63
C GLU A 31 0.97 -6.80 -13.35
N PRO A 32 1.93 -6.86 -12.42
CA PRO A 32 1.92 -5.99 -11.25
C PRO A 32 2.03 -4.53 -11.70
N HIS A 33 1.18 -3.67 -11.14
CA HIS A 33 1.26 -2.22 -11.28
C HIS A 33 2.47 -1.68 -10.53
N ALA A 34 2.69 -2.15 -9.29
CA ALA A 34 3.88 -1.81 -8.52
C ALA A 34 5.13 -2.23 -9.30
N ARG A 35 6.12 -1.33 -9.38
CA ARG A 35 7.38 -1.63 -10.08
C ARG A 35 8.29 -2.53 -9.26
N VAL A 36 8.19 -2.41 -7.94
CA VAL A 36 8.89 -3.28 -7.01
C VAL A 36 8.43 -4.73 -7.24
N HIS A 37 9.37 -5.67 -7.13
CA HIS A 37 9.18 -7.11 -7.36
C HIS A 37 8.90 -7.56 -8.80
N ARG A 38 8.72 -6.67 -9.79
CA ARG A 38 8.52 -7.07 -11.20
C ARG A 38 9.56 -8.07 -11.72
N SER A 39 10.83 -7.83 -11.42
CA SER A 39 11.93 -8.71 -11.82
C SER A 39 11.80 -10.11 -11.20
N GLU A 40 11.41 -10.19 -9.93
CA GLU A 40 11.20 -11.47 -9.25
C GLU A 40 9.96 -12.20 -9.79
N ILE A 41 8.87 -11.48 -10.10
CA ILE A 41 7.67 -12.09 -10.69
C ILE A 41 7.97 -12.72 -12.06
N VAL A 42 8.77 -12.05 -12.89
CA VAL A 42 9.20 -12.62 -14.17
C VAL A 42 10.00 -13.90 -13.97
N LYS A 43 10.89 -13.95 -12.96
CA LYS A 43 11.64 -15.17 -12.63
C LYS A 43 10.71 -16.30 -12.18
N VAL A 44 9.75 -16.04 -11.29
CA VAL A 44 8.76 -17.05 -10.86
C VAL A 44 8.01 -17.63 -12.07
N ARG A 45 7.55 -16.78 -12.99
CA ARG A 45 6.85 -17.23 -14.22
C ARG A 45 7.70 -18.10 -15.12
N GLN A 46 9.00 -17.82 -15.18
CA GLN A 46 9.94 -18.53 -16.03
C GLN A 46 10.53 -19.77 -15.34
N GLY A 47 10.16 -20.05 -14.08
CA GLY A 47 10.75 -21.14 -13.30
C GLY A 47 12.21 -20.90 -12.94
N LEU A 48 12.62 -19.62 -12.84
CA LEU A 48 13.98 -19.24 -12.48
C LEU A 48 14.14 -19.10 -10.95
N PRO A 49 15.37 -19.24 -10.43
CA PRO A 49 15.62 -19.03 -9.01
C PRO A 49 15.29 -17.60 -8.57
N VAL A 50 14.52 -17.48 -7.50
CA VAL A 50 14.16 -16.22 -6.83
C VAL A 50 14.75 -16.18 -5.43
N GLU A 51 15.01 -14.97 -4.93
CA GLU A 51 15.65 -14.78 -3.63
C GLU A 51 14.72 -15.26 -2.50
N ILE A 52 15.26 -16.03 -1.56
CA ILE A 52 14.54 -16.41 -0.35
C ILE A 52 14.46 -15.16 0.53
N ASN A 53 13.25 -14.81 0.97
CA ASN A 53 13.07 -13.69 1.89
C ASN A 53 14.01 -13.86 3.10
N PRO A 54 14.86 -12.87 3.44
CA PRO A 54 15.85 -12.97 4.50
C PRO A 54 15.28 -13.38 5.87
N SER A 55 13.99 -13.11 6.11
CA SER A 55 13.30 -13.52 7.35
C SER A 55 13.03 -15.02 7.45
N VAL A 56 13.15 -15.78 6.35
CA VAL A 56 12.86 -17.22 6.25
C VAL A 56 14.13 -18.03 6.00
N GLY A 57 15.17 -17.41 5.45
CA GLY A 57 16.45 -18.05 5.16
C GLY A 57 17.31 -17.20 4.22
N SER A 58 18.41 -17.75 3.74
CA SER A 58 19.29 -17.11 2.77
C SER A 58 19.43 -17.96 1.49
N GLY A 59 19.73 -17.30 0.37
CA GLY A 59 19.98 -17.95 -0.92
C GLY A 59 18.85 -17.81 -1.94
N TYR A 60 18.88 -18.66 -2.97
CA TYR A 60 17.92 -18.66 -4.07
C TYR A 60 17.24 -20.02 -4.20
N LYS A 61 15.96 -20.01 -4.56
CA LYS A 61 15.17 -21.23 -4.80
C LYS A 61 14.27 -21.05 -6.02
N VAL A 62 14.13 -22.10 -6.84
CA VAL A 62 13.07 -22.15 -7.86
C VAL A 62 11.75 -22.42 -7.14
N MET A 63 10.79 -21.51 -7.30
CA MET A 63 9.50 -21.54 -6.59
C MET A 63 8.39 -21.30 -7.58
N ASP A 64 7.28 -22.02 -7.43
CA ASP A 64 6.07 -21.73 -8.19
C ASP A 64 5.30 -20.54 -7.57
N TRP A 65 4.20 -20.15 -8.23
CA TRP A 65 3.35 -19.04 -7.78
C TRP A 65 2.82 -19.23 -6.36
N THR A 66 2.34 -20.43 -6.05
CA THR A 66 1.74 -20.75 -4.75
C THR A 66 2.78 -20.70 -3.65
N GLU A 67 3.96 -21.26 -3.87
CA GLU A 67 5.05 -21.24 -2.90
C GLU A 67 5.55 -19.81 -2.70
N TYR A 68 5.86 -19.09 -3.79
CA TYR A 68 6.40 -17.72 -3.72
C TYR A 68 5.44 -16.78 -2.98
N PHE A 69 4.20 -16.68 -3.45
CA PHE A 69 3.19 -15.81 -2.84
C PHE A 69 2.61 -16.35 -1.54
N GLY A 70 2.75 -17.65 -1.25
CA GLY A 70 2.38 -18.24 0.03
C GLY A 70 3.06 -17.56 1.23
N ARG A 71 4.24 -16.96 0.99
CA ARG A 71 5.02 -16.21 1.99
C ARG A 71 4.50 -14.79 2.25
N PHE A 72 3.63 -14.28 1.39
CA PHE A 72 3.05 -12.96 1.53
C PHE A 72 1.80 -13.06 2.43
N LYS A 73 1.52 -12.00 3.18
CA LYS A 73 0.31 -11.91 4.00
C LYS A 73 -0.91 -11.68 3.11
N THR A 74 -2.08 -12.10 3.56
CA THR A 74 -3.35 -11.70 2.93
C THR A 74 -3.75 -10.34 3.48
N SER A 75 -4.25 -9.43 2.62
CA SER A 75 -4.75 -8.13 3.07
C SER A 75 -6.08 -8.33 3.80
N GLY A 76 -6.17 -7.89 5.05
CA GLY A 76 -7.42 -7.94 5.81
C GLY A 76 -8.41 -6.85 5.38
N GLU A 77 -7.90 -5.75 4.84
CA GLU A 77 -8.68 -4.59 4.39
C GLU A 77 -9.25 -4.76 2.99
N PHE A 78 -8.51 -5.43 2.11
CA PHE A 78 -8.91 -5.71 0.73
C PHE A 78 -8.76 -7.20 0.38
N PRO A 79 -9.57 -8.08 1.00
CA PRO A 79 -9.43 -9.52 0.80
C PRO A 79 -9.84 -9.99 -0.59
N ASP A 80 -10.74 -9.25 -1.26
CA ASP A 80 -11.33 -9.68 -2.53
C ASP A 80 -10.49 -9.25 -3.75
N CYS A 81 -10.35 -10.17 -4.70
CA CYS A 81 -9.80 -9.92 -6.02
C CYS A 81 -10.78 -9.06 -6.84
N LEU A 82 -10.30 -7.97 -7.43
CA LEU A 82 -11.11 -7.11 -8.29
C LEU A 82 -11.47 -7.77 -9.64
N ALA A 83 -10.76 -8.83 -10.05
CA ALA A 83 -11.01 -9.53 -11.31
C ALA A 83 -12.10 -10.61 -11.18
N CYS A 84 -11.98 -11.50 -10.20
CA CYS A 84 -12.83 -12.67 -10.07
C CYS A 84 -13.67 -12.71 -8.77
N GLY A 85 -13.49 -11.76 -7.85
CA GLY A 85 -14.15 -11.77 -6.54
C GLY A 85 -13.62 -12.84 -5.56
N GLY A 86 -12.61 -13.62 -5.96
CA GLY A 86 -11.98 -14.63 -5.12
C GLY A 86 -11.24 -14.02 -3.93
N LYS A 87 -11.14 -14.78 -2.83
CA LYS A 87 -10.51 -14.34 -1.57
C LYS A 87 -9.12 -14.92 -1.33
N ASN A 88 -8.65 -15.80 -2.21
CA ASN A 88 -7.31 -16.34 -2.16
C ASN A 88 -6.31 -15.31 -2.69
N THR A 89 -6.17 -14.20 -1.96
CA THR A 89 -5.33 -13.07 -2.34
C THR A 89 -4.15 -12.91 -1.40
N LYS A 90 -3.06 -12.39 -1.95
CA LYS A 90 -1.80 -12.12 -1.25
C LYS A 90 -1.40 -10.67 -1.50
N GLU A 91 -1.12 -9.91 -0.45
CA GLU A 91 -0.67 -8.52 -0.54
C GLU A 91 0.72 -8.52 -1.18
N HIS A 92 0.83 -7.98 -2.39
CA HIS A 92 2.07 -7.89 -3.16
C HIS A 92 2.83 -6.60 -2.85
N TYR A 93 2.11 -5.50 -2.64
CA TYR A 93 2.69 -4.19 -2.38
C TYR A 93 1.76 -3.36 -1.51
N PHE A 94 2.35 -2.60 -0.59
CA PHE A 94 1.63 -1.61 0.20
C PHE A 94 2.54 -0.44 0.56
N THR A 95 2.06 0.77 0.33
CA THR A 95 2.67 1.98 0.88
C THR A 95 1.60 2.89 1.46
N GLN A 96 2.03 3.64 2.46
CA GLN A 96 1.19 4.63 3.09
C GLN A 96 2.04 5.80 3.56
N THR A 97 1.52 7.00 3.33
CA THR A 97 2.09 8.24 3.82
C THR A 97 1.00 9.09 4.44
N TRP A 98 1.28 9.62 5.63
CA TRP A 98 0.47 10.62 6.30
C TRP A 98 1.27 11.90 6.40
N CYS A 99 0.71 13.01 5.96
CA CYS A 99 1.31 14.33 6.06
C CYS A 99 0.23 15.33 6.43
N ARG A 100 0.41 16.07 7.54
CA ARG A 100 -0.53 17.14 7.98
C ARG A 100 -1.99 16.66 8.00
N SER A 101 -2.21 15.46 8.54
CA SER A 101 -3.52 14.77 8.61
C SER A 101 -4.15 14.41 7.26
N LYS A 102 -3.38 14.47 6.18
CA LYS A 102 -3.75 14.03 4.84
C LYS A 102 -3.02 12.74 4.51
N ARG A 103 -3.67 11.85 3.76
CA ARG A 103 -3.16 10.52 3.44
C ARG A 103 -3.02 10.29 1.96
N VAL A 104 -1.96 9.59 1.62
CA VAL A 104 -1.76 8.92 0.33
C VAL A 104 -1.41 7.48 0.64
N TRP A 105 -2.00 6.54 -0.08
CA TRP A 105 -1.65 5.14 0.04
C TRP A 105 -1.88 4.42 -1.28
N GLU A 106 -1.10 3.35 -1.46
CA GLU A 106 -1.22 2.43 -2.58
C GLU A 106 -1.17 1.01 -2.02
N CYS A 107 -1.99 0.13 -2.58
CA CYS A 107 -2.07 -1.27 -2.20
C CYS A 107 -2.26 -2.11 -3.45
N GLU A 108 -1.53 -3.20 -3.55
CA GLU A 108 -1.69 -4.19 -4.60
C GLU A 108 -1.75 -5.59 -3.99
N SER A 109 -2.73 -6.37 -4.43
CA SER A 109 -2.80 -7.79 -4.13
C SER A 109 -2.78 -8.62 -5.41
N VAL A 110 -2.27 -9.84 -5.32
CA VAL A 110 -2.34 -10.86 -6.36
C VAL A 110 -3.34 -11.93 -5.96
N CYS A 111 -4.16 -12.42 -6.88
CA CYS A 111 -5.05 -13.53 -6.64
C CYS A 111 -4.40 -14.84 -7.08
N LEU A 112 -4.35 -15.85 -6.22
CA LEU A 112 -3.76 -17.14 -6.54
C LEU A 112 -4.71 -18.05 -7.34
N ASP A 113 -5.99 -17.67 -7.46
CA ASP A 113 -6.98 -18.43 -8.25
C ASP A 113 -6.96 -18.03 -9.74
N CYS A 114 -6.83 -16.72 -10.03
CA CYS A 114 -6.87 -16.19 -11.41
C CYS A 114 -5.57 -15.50 -11.87
N LEU A 115 -4.57 -15.43 -10.97
CA LEU A 115 -3.26 -14.82 -11.21
C LEU A 115 -3.30 -13.35 -11.68
N GLN A 116 -4.40 -12.65 -11.42
CA GLN A 116 -4.55 -11.22 -11.70
C GLN A 116 -4.15 -10.38 -10.47
N TYR A 117 -3.57 -9.22 -10.75
CA TYR A 117 -3.26 -8.19 -9.77
C TYR A 117 -4.45 -7.24 -9.60
N SER A 118 -4.68 -6.79 -8.37
CA SER A 118 -5.70 -5.83 -7.96
C SER A 118 -5.03 -4.64 -7.29
N PHE A 119 -4.81 -3.58 -8.04
CA PHE A 119 -4.22 -2.34 -7.55
C PHE A 119 -5.29 -1.36 -7.10
N ARG A 120 -5.04 -0.70 -5.97
CA ARG A 120 -5.87 0.35 -5.37
C ARG A 120 -4.97 1.48 -4.90
N ALA A 121 -5.31 2.72 -5.25
CA ALA A 121 -4.61 3.90 -4.77
C ALA A 121 -5.60 4.97 -4.30
N TYR A 122 -5.16 5.76 -3.34
CA TYR A 122 -5.89 6.88 -2.80
C TYR A 122 -4.96 8.05 -2.49
N ARG A 123 -5.45 9.26 -2.76
CA ARG A 123 -4.82 10.52 -2.36
C ARG A 123 -5.93 11.45 -1.90
N ASP A 124 -5.79 12.00 -0.69
CA ASP A 124 -6.66 13.09 -0.26
C ASP A 124 -6.61 14.25 -1.29
N PRO A 125 -7.75 14.87 -1.66
CA PRO A 125 -7.78 15.90 -2.71
C PRO A 125 -6.83 17.08 -2.48
N ASP A 126 -6.61 17.43 -1.21
CA ASP A 126 -5.79 18.54 -0.74
C ASP A 126 -4.44 18.09 -0.16
N PHE A 127 -4.01 16.85 -0.45
CA PHE A 127 -2.68 16.39 -0.06
C PHE A 127 -1.60 17.20 -0.78
N LYS A 128 -0.63 17.68 -0.01
CA LYS A 128 0.57 18.37 -0.50
C LYS A 128 1.81 17.60 -0.05
N THR A 129 2.78 17.43 -0.94
CA THR A 129 4.11 16.98 -0.56
C THR A 129 4.77 18.02 0.37
N PRO A 130 5.81 17.64 1.13
CA PRO A 130 6.56 18.61 1.92
C PRO A 130 7.06 19.80 1.09
N GLU A 131 7.55 19.54 -0.12
CA GLU A 131 8.04 20.57 -1.04
C GLU A 131 6.92 21.50 -1.52
N GLU A 132 5.78 20.95 -1.93
CA GLU A 132 4.61 21.74 -2.36
C GLU A 132 4.12 22.66 -1.24
N PHE A 133 4.05 22.14 -0.01
CA PHE A 133 3.63 22.91 1.15
C PHE A 133 4.61 24.04 1.49
N GLU A 134 5.91 23.75 1.54
CA GLU A 134 6.91 24.79 1.84
C GLU A 134 6.95 25.87 0.76
N LYS A 135 6.85 25.48 -0.52
CA LYS A 135 6.77 26.45 -1.63
C LYS A 135 5.60 27.41 -1.46
N GLU A 136 4.42 26.91 -1.15
CA GLU A 136 3.23 27.74 -0.94
C GLU A 136 3.38 28.65 0.27
N ARG A 137 3.83 28.10 1.41
CA ARG A 137 4.09 28.85 2.63
C ARG A 137 5.06 30.02 2.39
N TRP A 138 6.20 29.76 1.73
CA TRP A 138 7.17 30.80 1.40
C TRP A 138 6.62 31.84 0.43
N THR A 139 5.85 31.39 -0.57
CA THR A 139 5.19 32.32 -1.52
C THR A 139 4.26 33.29 -0.79
N THR A 140 3.47 32.80 0.17
CA THR A 140 2.59 33.63 0.99
C THR A 140 3.39 34.62 1.85
N LEU A 141 4.43 34.16 2.54
CA LEU A 141 5.27 35.01 3.39
C LEU A 141 5.93 36.16 2.60
N VAL A 142 6.43 35.89 1.39
CA VAL A 142 7.02 36.91 0.51
C VAL A 142 5.96 37.91 0.05
N ALA A 143 4.76 37.45 -0.30
CA ALA A 143 3.67 38.34 -0.72
C ALA A 143 3.19 39.25 0.42
N GLU A 144 3.09 38.73 1.65
CA GLU A 144 2.73 39.52 2.83
C GLU A 144 3.79 40.57 3.16
N GLN A 145 5.08 40.23 3.07
CA GLN A 145 6.17 41.19 3.25
C GLN A 145 6.15 42.30 2.19
N ALA A 146 5.80 41.98 0.95
CA ALA A 146 5.69 42.96 -0.13
C ALA A 146 4.46 43.88 0.00
N GLN A 147 3.42 43.47 0.73
CA GLN A 147 2.21 44.28 0.98
C GLN A 147 2.33 45.14 2.24
N GLY A 148 3.22 44.77 3.17
CA GLY A 148 3.50 45.51 4.40
C GLY A 148 4.66 46.50 4.30
N ALA A 149 5.26 46.68 3.12
CA ALA A 149 6.31 47.64 2.79
C ALA A 149 5.76 48.74 1.88
#